data_AF-A0A936ITV5-F1
#
_entry.id   AF-A0A936ITV5-F1
#
_cell.length_a   1.000
_cell.length_b   1.000
_cell.length_c   1.000
_cell.angle_alpha   90.00
_cell.angle_beta   90.00
_cell.angle_gamma   90.00
#
_symmetry.space_group_name_H-M   'P 1'
#
loop_
_entity.id
_entity.type
_entity.pdbx_description
1 polymer ?
#
loop_
_entity_poly.entity_id
_entity_poly.type
_entity_poly.pdbx_seq_one_letter_code
_entity_poly.pdbx_strand_id
1 'polypeptide(L)'
;MAILRCLLAVALVFFLASCQDRKIAEQAARLEELGAKNAALEQELESVRQDLAAARAALHEEGGPVTPVETLPAPQVNPDDLPEVQQLKASLVEANASLAALQIQLTRLEAQVAEAANDRERVQRFHAELRAKLEASERAVEAANAELKNRDERLNQLVEMSRTLRQDNEASARRLADFKKLADQLTDLERRREDSAGTIMSRYREVTEQYRALANAIDGQQQVGTGVTRSLDLSRIQQTILSAEDELRQLRSLNAQAQRLQKQLIGKLP
;
A
#
# COMPACT_ATOMS: atom_id res chain seq x y z
N MET A 1 -6.78 2.01 19.62
CA MET A 1 -5.31 2.13 19.55
C MET A 1 -4.78 2.35 18.13
N ALA A 2 -5.23 1.63 17.09
CA ALA A 2 -4.72 1.79 15.72
C ALA A 2 -5.03 3.17 15.08
N ILE A 3 -6.25 3.69 15.29
CA ILE A 3 -6.69 4.98 14.72
C ILE A 3 -5.88 6.15 15.29
N LEU A 4 -5.62 6.14 16.60
CA LEU A 4 -4.82 7.17 17.28
C LEU A 4 -3.38 7.22 16.74
N ARG A 5 -2.79 6.04 16.44
CA ARG A 5 -1.44 5.95 15.85
C ARG A 5 -1.40 6.46 14.42
N CYS A 6 -2.44 6.23 13.62
CA CYS A 6 -2.53 6.75 12.26
C CYS A 6 -2.63 8.28 12.25
N LEU A 7 -3.46 8.87 13.13
CA LEU A 7 -3.58 10.32 13.24
C LEU A 7 -2.26 10.98 13.69
N LEU A 8 -1.54 10.34 14.61
CA LEU A 8 -0.23 10.83 15.05
C LEU A 8 0.82 10.78 13.94
N ALA A 9 0.82 9.74 13.11
CA ALA A 9 1.72 9.63 11.96
C ALA A 9 1.45 10.71 10.91
N VAL A 10 0.16 10.97 10.59
CA VAL A 10 -0.22 12.02 9.63
C VAL A 10 0.17 13.41 10.15
N ALA A 11 -0.06 13.68 11.45
CA ALA A 11 0.35 14.94 12.06
C ALA A 11 1.87 15.14 12.03
N LEU A 12 2.64 14.08 12.22
CA LEU A 12 4.10 14.12 12.19
C LEU A 12 4.64 14.38 10.77
N VAL A 13 4.04 13.78 9.74
CA VAL A 13 4.37 14.06 8.33
C VAL A 13 4.06 15.52 7.98
N PHE A 14 2.90 16.03 8.39
CA PHE A 14 2.53 17.43 8.14
C PHE A 14 3.48 18.42 8.86
N PHE A 15 3.88 18.09 10.09
CA PHE A 15 4.86 18.88 10.84
C PHE A 15 6.25 18.85 10.19
N LEU A 16 6.69 17.71 9.67
CA LEU A 16 7.96 17.61 8.95
C LEU A 16 7.92 18.38 7.61
N ALA A 17 6.83 18.31 6.86
CA ALA A 17 6.66 19.05 5.61
C ALA A 17 6.73 20.57 5.84
N SER A 18 5.97 21.08 6.81
CA SER A 18 5.99 22.51 7.17
C SER A 18 7.35 23.00 7.72
N CYS A 19 8.11 22.13 8.39
CA CYS A 19 9.49 22.43 8.78
C CYS A 19 10.45 22.47 7.58
N GLN A 20 10.25 21.62 6.57
CA GLN A 20 11.06 21.64 5.35
C GLN A 20 10.78 22.89 4.51
N ASP A 21 9.51 23.28 4.36
CA ASP A 21 9.14 24.49 3.61
C ASP A 21 9.76 25.75 4.21
N ARG A 22 9.80 25.85 5.55
CA ARG A 22 10.49 26.94 6.24
C ARG A 22 11.98 26.99 5.94
N LYS A 23 12.65 25.83 5.93
CA LYS A 23 14.09 25.77 5.61
C LYS A 23 14.36 26.13 4.14
N ILE A 24 13.49 25.72 3.22
CA ILE A 24 13.61 26.08 1.80
C ILE A 24 13.41 27.59 1.61
N ALA A 25 12.44 28.20 2.29
CA ALA A 25 12.23 29.64 2.26
C ALA A 25 13.43 30.43 2.82
N GLU A 26 14.01 29.97 3.93
CA GLU A 26 15.23 30.57 4.49
C GLU A 26 16.44 30.45 3.54
N GLN A 27 16.58 29.31 2.85
CA GLN A 27 17.63 29.12 1.86
C GLN A 27 17.44 29.99 0.62
N ALA A 28 16.21 30.15 0.15
CA ALA A 28 15.88 31.03 -0.97
C ALA A 28 16.21 32.50 -0.65
N ALA A 29 15.84 32.97 0.54
CA ALA A 29 16.16 34.33 0.99
C ALA A 29 17.68 34.58 1.07
N ARG A 30 18.45 33.59 1.55
CA ARG A 30 19.93 33.68 1.58
C ARG A 30 20.54 33.71 0.18
N LEU A 31 19.98 32.99 -0.79
CA LEU A 31 20.45 33.02 -2.17
C LEU A 31 20.19 34.39 -2.82
N GLU A 32 19.05 35.00 -2.54
CA GLU A 32 18.73 36.35 -3.01
C GLU A 32 19.66 37.40 -2.38
N GLU A 33 19.93 37.30 -1.07
CA GLU A 33 20.88 38.17 -0.37
C GLU A 33 22.31 38.03 -0.92
N LEU A 34 22.77 36.80 -1.18
CA LEU A 34 24.07 36.55 -1.79
C LEU A 34 24.14 37.04 -3.25
N GLY A 35 23.03 36.93 -4.00
CA GLY A 35 22.90 37.48 -5.34
C GLY A 35 23.03 39.00 -5.35
N ALA A 36 22.34 39.68 -4.42
CA ALA A 36 22.44 41.14 -4.26
C ALA A 36 23.85 41.59 -3.87
N LYS A 37 24.53 40.85 -2.97
CA LYS A 37 25.93 41.13 -2.60
C LYS A 37 26.90 40.95 -3.76
N ASN A 38 26.74 39.91 -4.58
CA ASN A 38 27.56 39.73 -5.77
C ASN A 38 27.34 40.86 -6.79
N ALA A 39 26.09 41.26 -7.03
CA ALA A 39 25.81 42.38 -7.93
C ALA A 39 26.42 43.71 -7.43
N ALA A 40 26.40 43.95 -6.11
CA ALA A 40 27.03 45.11 -5.50
C ALA A 40 28.57 45.08 -5.64
N LEU A 41 29.19 43.93 -5.41
CA LEU A 41 30.65 43.75 -5.59
C LEU A 41 31.06 43.88 -7.06
N GLU A 42 30.25 43.42 -8.00
CA GLU A 42 30.48 43.62 -9.44
C GLU A 42 30.44 45.11 -9.81
N GLN A 43 29.50 45.87 -9.25
CA GLN A 43 29.45 47.33 -9.43
C GLN A 43 30.68 48.04 -8.82
N GLU A 44 31.13 47.61 -7.65
CA GLU A 44 32.31 48.16 -6.98
C GLU A 44 33.61 47.85 -7.75
N LEU A 45 33.71 46.65 -8.32
CA LEU A 45 34.83 46.31 -9.22
C LEU A 45 34.82 47.14 -10.49
N GLU A 46 33.65 47.41 -11.06
CA GLU A 46 33.53 48.21 -12.27
C GLU A 46 33.86 49.68 -12.01
N SER A 47 33.48 50.23 -10.84
CA SER A 47 33.89 51.59 -10.45
C SER A 47 35.40 51.68 -10.23
N VAL A 48 36.02 50.71 -9.56
CA VAL A 48 37.47 50.67 -9.37
C VAL A 48 38.22 50.53 -10.71
N ARG A 49 37.66 49.77 -11.67
CA ARG A 49 38.21 49.69 -13.03
C ARG A 49 38.13 51.01 -13.77
N GLN A 50 37.03 51.75 -13.65
CA GLN A 50 36.87 53.07 -14.23
C GLN A 50 37.85 54.07 -13.61
N ASP A 51 38.03 54.03 -12.29
CA ASP A 51 38.99 54.88 -11.57
C ASP A 51 40.44 54.57 -12.00
N LEU A 52 40.80 53.29 -12.17
CA LEU A 52 42.11 52.90 -12.70
C LEU A 52 42.31 53.32 -14.16
N ALA A 53 41.26 53.24 -14.99
CA ALA A 53 41.32 53.71 -16.37
C ALA A 53 41.48 55.24 -16.45
N ALA A 54 40.78 55.99 -15.59
CA ALA A 54 40.92 57.43 -15.46
C ALA A 54 42.33 57.83 -14.96
N ALA A 55 42.87 57.13 -13.95
CA ALA A 55 44.23 57.36 -13.46
C ALA A 55 45.29 57.04 -14.53
N ARG A 56 45.09 55.98 -15.34
CA ARG A 56 45.96 55.67 -16.49
C ARG A 56 45.88 56.72 -17.60
N ALA A 57 44.70 57.28 -17.85
CA ALA A 57 44.52 58.35 -18.83
C ALA A 57 45.21 59.64 -18.37
N ALA A 58 45.10 60.01 -17.09
CA ALA A 58 45.80 61.16 -16.50
C ALA A 58 47.33 61.01 -16.58
N LEU A 59 47.85 59.80 -16.33
CA LEU A 59 49.29 59.51 -16.48
C LEU A 59 49.78 59.58 -17.94
N HIS A 60 48.91 59.33 -18.92
CA HIS A 60 49.26 59.48 -20.34
C HIS A 60 49.23 60.94 -20.83
N GLU A 61 48.47 61.83 -20.18
CA GLU A 61 48.53 63.28 -20.46
C GLU A 61 49.75 63.97 -19.85
N GLU A 62 50.30 63.48 -18.73
CA GLU A 62 51.56 64.00 -18.14
C GLU A 62 52.84 63.38 -18.74
N GLY A 63 52.72 62.43 -19.66
CA GLY A 63 53.84 61.79 -20.37
C GLY A 63 54.43 62.65 -21.48
N GLY A 64 54.97 63.83 -21.14
CA GLY A 64 55.78 64.64 -22.05
C GLY A 64 57.07 63.92 -22.48
N PRO A 65 57.58 64.15 -23.71
CA PRO A 65 58.80 63.51 -24.20
C PRO A 65 60.02 63.97 -23.38
N VAL A 66 60.67 63.02 -22.71
CA VAL A 66 61.98 63.25 -22.07
C VAL A 66 63.02 63.49 -23.17
N THR A 67 63.43 64.75 -23.32
CA THR A 67 64.57 65.14 -24.16
C THR A 67 65.89 64.68 -23.51
N PRO A 68 66.82 64.05 -24.26
CA PRO A 68 68.14 63.72 -23.75
C PRO A 68 68.94 65.00 -23.47
N VAL A 69 69.44 65.13 -22.24
CA VAL A 69 70.30 66.23 -21.81
C VAL A 69 71.69 66.09 -22.42
N GLU A 70 72.09 67.13 -23.13
CA GLU A 70 73.42 67.36 -23.71
C GLU A 70 74.46 67.59 -22.59
N THR A 71 75.63 67.00 -22.76
CA THR A 71 76.74 66.98 -21.79
C THR A 71 77.68 68.16 -22.00
N LEU A 72 78.14 68.79 -20.89
CA LEU A 72 79.44 69.46 -20.62
C LEU A 72 79.25 70.57 -19.55
N PRO A 73 80.31 71.04 -18.85
CA PRO A 73 81.23 70.38 -17.92
C PRO A 73 81.07 70.90 -16.47
N ALA A 74 81.62 70.14 -15.51
CA ALA A 74 81.48 70.32 -14.07
C ALA A 74 82.02 71.65 -13.50
N PRO A 75 81.34 72.17 -12.47
CA PRO A 75 81.96 72.56 -11.21
C PRO A 75 81.63 71.50 -10.14
N GLN A 76 82.65 71.11 -9.38
CA GLN A 76 82.54 70.15 -8.27
C GLN A 76 81.64 70.71 -7.16
N VAL A 77 80.35 70.39 -7.23
CA VAL A 77 79.42 70.39 -6.10
C VAL A 77 78.96 68.95 -5.94
N ASN A 78 79.11 68.36 -4.76
CA ASN A 78 78.63 67.01 -4.51
C ASN A 78 77.14 66.93 -4.87
N PRO A 79 76.74 66.11 -5.85
CA PRO A 79 75.34 66.04 -6.33
C PRO A 79 74.38 65.45 -5.28
N ASP A 80 74.90 65.00 -4.15
CA ASP A 80 74.14 64.47 -3.01
C ASP A 80 73.56 65.56 -2.10
N ASP A 81 74.01 66.82 -2.22
CA ASP A 81 73.57 67.95 -1.36
C ASP A 81 72.52 68.86 -2.03
N LEU A 82 72.11 68.58 -3.27
CA LEU A 82 71.02 69.28 -3.93
C LEU A 82 69.68 68.82 -3.35
N PRO A 83 68.85 69.73 -2.78
CA PRO A 83 67.62 69.37 -2.08
C PRO A 83 66.62 68.61 -2.97
N GLU A 84 66.61 68.91 -4.27
CA GLU A 84 65.77 68.23 -5.28
C GLU A 84 66.15 66.76 -5.47
N VAL A 85 67.45 66.44 -5.46
CA VAL A 85 67.95 65.05 -5.61
C VAL A 85 67.60 64.24 -4.36
N GLN A 86 67.67 64.84 -3.16
CA GLN A 86 67.24 64.18 -1.93
C GLN A 86 65.72 63.94 -1.90
N GLN A 87 64.92 64.89 -2.40
CA GLN A 87 63.47 64.76 -2.51
C GLN A 87 63.07 63.63 -3.46
N LEU A 88 63.73 63.53 -4.62
CA LEU A 88 63.52 62.44 -5.58
C LEU A 88 63.96 61.08 -5.02
N LYS A 89 65.08 61.02 -4.28
CA LYS A 89 65.50 59.79 -3.59
C LYS A 89 64.47 59.37 -2.53
N ALA A 90 63.94 60.31 -1.76
CA ALA A 90 62.89 60.02 -0.79
C ALA A 90 61.60 59.52 -1.47
N SER A 91 61.18 60.15 -2.57
CA SER A 91 59.99 59.73 -3.33
C SER A 91 60.18 58.34 -3.97
N LEU A 92 61.39 58.00 -4.44
CA LEU A 92 61.71 56.67 -4.95
C LEU A 92 61.64 55.60 -3.85
N VAL A 93 62.13 55.90 -2.66
CA VAL A 93 62.04 54.98 -1.52
C VAL A 93 60.58 54.79 -1.10
N GLU A 94 59.78 55.85 -1.07
CA GLU A 94 58.34 55.79 -0.78
C GLU A 94 57.54 55.03 -1.86
N ALA A 95 57.83 55.28 -3.14
CA ALA A 95 57.25 54.54 -4.25
C ALA A 95 57.63 53.05 -4.21
N ASN A 96 58.87 52.71 -3.88
CA ASN A 96 59.30 51.33 -3.71
C ASN A 96 58.63 50.65 -2.52
N ALA A 97 58.44 51.37 -1.40
CA ALA A 97 57.73 50.84 -0.23
C ALA A 97 56.24 50.59 -0.54
N SER A 98 55.58 51.49 -1.26
CA SER A 98 54.19 51.30 -1.69
C SER A 98 54.03 50.18 -2.71
N LEU A 99 54.97 50.03 -3.66
CA LEU A 99 55.02 48.88 -4.57
C LEU A 99 55.16 47.56 -3.82
N ALA A 100 56.04 47.49 -2.82
CA ALA A 100 56.18 46.30 -1.99
C ALA A 100 54.90 46.00 -1.19
N ALA A 101 54.23 47.02 -0.65
CA ALA A 101 52.96 46.86 0.05
C ALA A 101 51.85 46.35 -0.88
N LEU A 102 51.76 46.88 -2.10
CA LEU A 102 50.82 46.43 -3.12
C LEU A 102 51.11 44.99 -3.57
N GLN A 103 52.37 44.59 -3.72
CA GLN A 103 52.74 43.20 -4.02
C GLN A 103 52.29 42.23 -2.91
N ILE A 104 52.44 42.62 -1.64
CA ILE A 104 51.95 41.81 -0.50
C ILE A 104 50.42 41.72 -0.53
N GLN A 105 49.72 42.81 -0.84
CA GLN A 105 48.26 42.77 -0.97
C GLN A 105 47.81 41.90 -2.15
N LEU A 106 48.51 41.97 -3.28
CA LEU A 106 48.19 41.19 -4.47
C LEU A 106 48.35 39.69 -4.20
N THR A 107 49.46 39.27 -3.60
CA THR A 107 49.66 37.86 -3.20
C THR A 107 48.64 37.39 -2.16
N ARG A 108 48.23 38.26 -1.23
CA ARG A 108 47.15 37.96 -0.28
C ARG A 108 45.80 37.78 -0.97
N LEU A 109 45.46 38.65 -1.93
CA LEU A 109 44.22 38.55 -2.71
C LEU A 109 44.24 37.30 -3.60
N GLU A 110 45.37 36.97 -4.23
CA GLU A 110 45.55 35.73 -4.99
C GLU A 110 45.31 34.50 -4.12
N ALA A 111 45.85 34.48 -2.90
CA ALA A 111 45.60 33.39 -1.95
C ALA A 111 44.11 33.29 -1.57
N GLN A 112 43.44 34.42 -1.34
CA GLN A 112 42.00 34.45 -1.02
C GLN A 112 41.13 33.98 -2.20
N VAL A 113 41.47 34.35 -3.44
CA VAL A 113 40.77 33.88 -4.65
C VAL A 113 40.97 32.38 -4.83
N ALA A 114 42.18 31.86 -4.58
CA ALA A 114 42.45 30.43 -4.65
C ALA A 114 41.67 29.65 -3.56
N GLU A 115 41.60 30.17 -2.34
CA GLU A 115 40.80 29.58 -1.26
C GLU A 115 39.30 29.58 -1.60
N ALA A 116 38.76 30.71 -2.06
CA ALA A 116 37.37 30.82 -2.49
C ALA A 116 37.03 29.89 -3.66
N ALA A 117 37.96 29.69 -4.60
CA ALA A 117 37.80 28.75 -5.71
C ALA A 117 37.71 27.30 -5.21
N ASN A 118 38.59 26.90 -4.28
CA ASN A 118 38.56 25.57 -3.67
C ASN A 118 37.26 25.33 -2.87
N ASP A 119 36.83 26.32 -2.09
CA ASP A 119 35.58 26.25 -1.34
C ASP A 119 34.36 26.15 -2.26
N ARG A 120 34.34 26.92 -3.36
CA ARG A 120 33.29 26.84 -4.38
C ARG A 120 33.23 25.44 -4.98
N GLU A 121 34.36 24.85 -5.33
CA GLU A 121 34.40 23.48 -5.85
C GLU A 121 33.88 22.47 -4.82
N ARG A 122 34.31 22.60 -3.55
CA ARG A 122 33.83 21.74 -2.46
C ARG A 122 32.31 21.83 -2.29
N VAL A 123 31.76 23.04 -2.27
CA VAL A 123 30.31 23.27 -2.17
C VAL A 123 29.57 22.70 -3.38
N GLN A 124 30.10 22.87 -4.60
CA GLN A 124 29.51 22.29 -5.80
C GLN A 124 29.47 20.76 -5.76
N ARG A 125 30.54 20.11 -5.29
CA ARG A 125 30.57 18.65 -5.11
C ARG A 125 29.52 18.19 -4.09
N PHE A 126 29.43 18.85 -2.93
CA PHE A 126 28.40 18.53 -1.94
C PHE A 126 26.98 18.78 -2.46
N HIS A 127 26.78 19.85 -3.22
CA HIS A 127 25.49 20.14 -3.85
C HIS A 127 25.11 19.05 -4.86
N ALA A 128 26.05 18.58 -5.67
CA ALA A 128 25.82 17.50 -6.62
C ALA A 128 25.49 16.19 -5.91
N GLU A 129 26.21 15.86 -4.83
CA GLU A 129 25.95 14.67 -4.02
C GLU A 129 24.56 14.71 -3.36
N LEU A 130 24.17 15.86 -2.79
CA LEU A 130 22.86 16.02 -2.18
C LEU A 130 21.73 15.92 -3.20
N ARG A 131 21.89 16.50 -4.40
CA ARG A 131 20.93 16.33 -5.50
C ARG A 131 20.79 14.86 -5.89
N ALA A 132 21.91 14.14 -6.05
CA ALA A 132 21.87 12.72 -6.37
C ALA A 132 21.17 11.89 -5.29
N LYS A 133 21.38 12.20 -4.00
CA LYS A 133 20.68 11.55 -2.87
C LYS A 133 19.19 11.87 -2.86
N LEU A 134 18.81 13.11 -3.18
CA LEU A 134 17.41 13.52 -3.29
C LEU A 134 16.71 12.72 -4.39
N GLU A 135 17.27 12.70 -5.60
CA GLU A 135 16.72 11.92 -6.72
C GLU A 135 16.63 10.43 -6.40
N ALA A 136 17.63 9.87 -5.74
CA ALA A 136 17.61 8.46 -5.32
C ALA A 136 16.50 8.19 -4.29
N SER A 137 16.29 9.10 -3.34
CA SER A 137 15.21 9.03 -2.36
C SER A 137 13.83 9.16 -3.01
N GLU A 138 13.67 10.08 -3.96
CA GLU A 138 12.42 10.25 -4.72
C GLU A 138 12.05 8.98 -5.47
N ARG A 139 13.01 8.38 -6.20
CA ARG A 139 12.79 7.09 -6.88
C ARG A 139 12.44 5.97 -5.89
N ALA A 140 13.05 5.94 -4.71
CA ALA A 140 12.72 4.94 -3.69
C ALA A 140 11.30 5.12 -3.14
N VAL A 141 10.86 6.36 -2.94
CA VAL A 141 9.48 6.68 -2.53
C VAL A 141 8.47 6.29 -3.62
N GLU A 142 8.76 6.60 -4.89
CA GLU A 142 7.93 6.20 -6.02
C GLU A 142 7.79 4.68 -6.12
N ALA A 143 8.91 3.94 -5.99
CA ALA A 143 8.91 2.48 -6.00
C ALA A 143 8.10 1.91 -4.82
N ALA A 144 8.27 2.45 -3.61
CA ALA A 144 7.51 2.04 -2.44
C ALA A 144 6.00 2.31 -2.59
N ASN A 145 5.62 3.46 -3.17
CA ASN A 145 4.22 3.79 -3.44
C ASN A 145 3.61 2.85 -4.49
N ALA A 146 4.36 2.50 -5.54
CA ALA A 146 3.92 1.53 -6.53
C ALA A 146 3.72 0.14 -5.91
N GLU A 147 4.62 -0.27 -5.01
CA GLU A 147 4.49 -1.54 -4.29
C GLU A 147 3.29 -1.55 -3.34
N LEU A 148 3.07 -0.46 -2.58
CA LEU A 148 1.91 -0.33 -1.70
C LEU A 148 0.61 -0.45 -2.49
N LYS A 149 0.50 0.25 -3.63
CA LYS A 149 -0.67 0.15 -4.52
C LYS A 149 -0.88 -1.28 -5.03
N ASN A 150 0.18 -1.96 -5.46
CA ASN A 150 0.08 -3.36 -5.90
C ASN A 150 -0.38 -4.30 -4.76
N ARG A 151 0.12 -4.08 -3.54
CA ARG A 151 -0.28 -4.85 -2.35
C ARG A 151 -1.75 -4.58 -2.00
N ASP A 152 -2.22 -3.35 -2.09
CA ASP A 152 -3.62 -2.99 -1.86
C ASP A 152 -4.56 -3.65 -2.88
N GLU A 153 -4.18 -3.66 -4.17
CA GLU A 153 -4.91 -4.38 -5.22
C GLU A 153 -5.01 -5.88 -4.92
N ARG A 154 -3.90 -6.52 -4.50
CA ARG A 154 -3.88 -7.93 -4.10
C ARG A 154 -4.72 -8.20 -2.85
N LEU A 155 -4.68 -7.31 -1.85
CA LEU A 155 -5.50 -7.43 -0.65
C LEU A 155 -6.98 -7.37 -0.99
N ASN A 156 -7.38 -6.44 -1.87
CA ASN A 156 -8.77 -6.33 -2.33
C ASN A 156 -9.23 -7.62 -3.04
N GLN A 157 -8.41 -8.18 -3.93
CA GLN A 157 -8.68 -9.46 -4.60
C GLN A 157 -8.84 -10.61 -3.60
N LEU A 158 -7.98 -10.69 -2.58
CA LEU A 158 -8.07 -11.72 -1.54
C LEU A 158 -9.33 -11.56 -0.67
N VAL A 159 -9.71 -10.31 -0.36
CA VAL A 159 -10.95 -10.02 0.39
C VAL A 159 -12.17 -10.44 -0.42
N GLU A 160 -12.22 -10.14 -1.72
CA GLU A 160 -13.29 -10.56 -2.62
C GLU A 160 -13.36 -12.09 -2.72
N MET A 161 -12.23 -12.76 -2.95
CA MET A 161 -12.18 -14.23 -3.00
C MET A 161 -12.64 -14.86 -1.67
N SER A 162 -12.22 -14.32 -0.53
CA SER A 162 -12.66 -14.78 0.79
C SER A 162 -14.16 -14.60 0.98
N ARG A 163 -14.73 -13.48 0.51
CA ARG A 163 -16.17 -13.24 0.53
C ARG A 163 -16.93 -14.26 -0.33
N THR A 164 -16.45 -14.53 -1.54
CA THR A 164 -17.05 -15.53 -2.43
C THR A 164 -16.98 -16.93 -1.83
N LEU A 165 -15.82 -17.34 -1.30
CA LEU A 165 -15.68 -18.64 -0.63
C LEU A 165 -16.61 -18.80 0.56
N ARG A 166 -16.84 -17.74 1.34
CA ARG A 166 -17.83 -17.76 2.43
C ARG A 166 -19.26 -17.94 1.91
N GLN A 167 -19.62 -17.21 0.86
CA GLN A 167 -20.95 -17.34 0.23
C GLN A 167 -21.17 -18.75 -0.34
N ASP A 168 -20.16 -19.32 -1.01
CA ASP A 168 -20.21 -20.67 -1.57
C ASP A 168 -20.29 -21.74 -0.47
N ASN A 169 -19.56 -21.54 0.62
CA ASN A 169 -19.62 -22.44 1.77
C ASN A 169 -20.99 -22.37 2.47
N GLU A 170 -21.55 -21.18 2.67
CA GLU A 170 -22.91 -21.02 3.21
C GLU A 170 -23.96 -21.66 2.29
N ALA A 171 -23.84 -21.48 0.97
CA ALA A 171 -24.74 -22.11 0.00
C ALA A 171 -24.63 -23.65 0.03
N SER A 172 -23.40 -24.17 0.13
CA SER A 172 -23.13 -25.61 0.22
C SER A 172 -23.65 -26.21 1.53
N ALA A 173 -23.45 -25.51 2.65
CA ALA A 173 -23.99 -25.90 3.96
C ALA A 173 -25.53 -25.96 3.94
N ARG A 174 -26.20 -24.99 3.29
CA ARG A 174 -27.66 -25.02 3.11
C ARG A 174 -28.10 -26.21 2.26
N ARG A 175 -27.43 -26.49 1.14
CA ARG A 175 -27.72 -27.66 0.28
C ARG A 175 -27.54 -28.97 1.05
N LEU A 176 -26.49 -29.08 1.87
CA LEU A 176 -26.24 -30.26 2.70
C LEU A 176 -27.31 -30.44 3.79
N ALA A 177 -27.75 -29.34 4.42
CA ALA A 177 -28.84 -29.38 5.39
C ALA A 177 -30.17 -29.82 4.76
N ASP A 178 -30.49 -29.32 3.57
CA ASP A 178 -31.67 -29.74 2.80
C ASP A 178 -31.59 -31.23 2.41
N PHE A 179 -30.42 -31.67 1.95
CA PHE A 179 -30.17 -33.07 1.62
C PHE A 179 -30.34 -33.98 2.84
N LYS A 180 -29.74 -33.60 3.99
CA LYS A 180 -29.88 -34.33 5.24
C LYS A 180 -31.34 -34.45 5.65
N LYS A 181 -32.11 -33.36 5.58
CA LYS A 181 -33.54 -33.37 5.90
C LYS A 181 -34.32 -34.35 5.01
N LEU A 182 -34.04 -34.38 3.71
CA LEU A 182 -34.67 -35.32 2.78
C LEU A 182 -34.27 -36.78 3.07
N ALA A 183 -33.01 -37.03 3.42
CA ALA A 183 -32.53 -38.36 3.81
C ALA A 183 -33.17 -38.85 5.11
N ASP A 184 -33.33 -37.97 6.10
CA ASP A 184 -34.02 -38.27 7.36
C ASP A 184 -35.50 -38.60 7.10
N GLN A 185 -36.17 -37.84 6.21
CA GLN A 185 -37.54 -38.12 5.80
C GLN A 185 -37.69 -39.47 5.08
N LEU A 186 -36.74 -39.84 4.23
CA LEU A 186 -36.75 -41.14 3.55
C LEU A 186 -36.57 -42.28 4.55
N THR A 187 -35.67 -42.11 5.52
CA THR A 187 -35.41 -43.11 6.57
C THR A 187 -36.63 -43.31 7.47
N ASP A 188 -37.29 -42.22 7.90
CA ASP A 188 -38.54 -42.29 8.66
C ASP A 188 -39.65 -42.98 7.87
N LEU A 189 -39.74 -42.68 6.57
CA LEU A 189 -40.74 -43.29 5.70
C LEU A 189 -40.50 -44.79 5.51
N GLU A 190 -39.25 -45.22 5.36
CA GLU A 190 -38.91 -46.64 5.25
C GLU A 190 -39.26 -47.40 6.53
N ARG A 191 -38.98 -46.81 7.69
CA ARG A 191 -39.41 -47.37 8.98
C ARG A 191 -40.92 -47.54 9.05
N ARG A 192 -41.70 -46.53 8.65
CA ARG A 192 -43.18 -46.63 8.63
C ARG A 192 -43.69 -47.69 7.65
N ARG A 193 -43.01 -47.88 6.51
CA ARG A 193 -43.33 -48.94 5.54
C ARG A 193 -43.07 -50.31 6.12
N GLU A 194 -41.95 -50.49 6.82
CA GLU A 194 -41.60 -51.72 7.52
C GLU A 194 -42.62 -52.05 8.62
N ASP A 195 -42.97 -51.08 9.45
CA ASP A 195 -44.00 -51.22 10.50
C ASP A 195 -45.37 -51.61 9.89
N SER A 196 -45.77 -50.94 8.80
CA SER A 196 -47.03 -51.24 8.10
C SER A 196 -47.01 -52.65 7.50
N ALA A 197 -45.92 -53.04 6.85
CA ALA A 197 -45.76 -54.39 6.28
C ALA A 197 -45.78 -55.47 7.38
N GLY A 198 -45.12 -55.22 8.51
CA GLY A 198 -45.15 -56.09 9.68
C GLY A 198 -46.56 -56.27 10.25
N THR A 199 -47.32 -55.17 10.34
CA THR A 199 -48.72 -55.20 10.82
C THR A 199 -49.62 -55.99 9.88
N ILE A 200 -49.51 -55.74 8.56
CA ILE A 200 -50.22 -56.49 7.53
C ILE A 200 -49.93 -57.99 7.64
N MET A 201 -48.65 -58.38 7.77
CA MET A 201 -48.24 -59.77 7.92
C MET A 201 -48.83 -60.42 9.18
N SER A 202 -48.85 -59.68 10.30
CA SER A 202 -49.47 -60.15 11.54
C SER A 202 -50.98 -60.39 11.37
N ARG A 203 -51.69 -59.46 10.71
CA ARG A 203 -53.12 -59.59 10.45
C ARG A 203 -53.45 -60.72 9.48
N TYR A 204 -52.65 -60.94 8.44
CA TYR A 204 -52.85 -62.10 7.57
C TYR A 204 -52.66 -63.43 8.32
N ARG A 205 -51.71 -63.51 9.27
CA ARG A 205 -51.57 -64.68 10.15
C ARG A 205 -52.80 -64.84 11.04
N GLU A 206 -53.30 -63.75 11.64
CA GLU A 206 -54.51 -63.77 12.46
C GLU A 206 -55.73 -64.23 11.65
N VAL A 207 -55.93 -63.70 10.45
CA VAL A 207 -56.99 -64.13 9.51
C VAL A 207 -56.86 -65.63 9.21
N THR A 208 -55.64 -66.10 8.92
CA THR A 208 -55.40 -67.53 8.64
C THR A 208 -55.74 -68.41 9.83
N GLU A 209 -55.37 -67.97 11.04
CA GLU A 209 -55.67 -68.69 12.28
C GLU A 209 -57.18 -68.69 12.60
N GLN A 210 -57.87 -67.56 12.38
CA GLN A 210 -59.32 -67.45 12.50
C GLN A 210 -60.04 -68.36 11.49
N TYR A 211 -59.55 -68.44 10.24
CA TYR A 211 -60.09 -69.38 9.24
C TYR A 211 -59.88 -70.84 9.63
N ARG A 212 -58.71 -71.20 10.18
CA ARG A 212 -58.45 -72.56 10.68
C ARG A 212 -59.33 -72.91 11.87
N ALA A 213 -59.48 -71.99 12.82
CA ALA A 213 -60.36 -72.15 13.96
C ALA A 213 -61.82 -72.34 13.52
N LEU A 214 -62.29 -71.54 12.54
CA LEU A 214 -63.61 -71.67 11.95
C LEU A 214 -63.79 -73.03 11.23
N ALA A 215 -62.79 -73.48 10.46
CA ALA A 215 -62.83 -74.78 9.79
C ALA A 215 -62.92 -75.94 10.80
N ASN A 216 -62.06 -75.93 11.82
CA ASN A 216 -62.09 -76.91 12.90
C ASN A 216 -63.41 -76.88 13.69
N ALA A 217 -64.00 -75.71 13.88
CA ALA A 217 -65.31 -75.56 14.52
C ALA A 217 -66.43 -76.16 13.66
N ILE A 218 -66.38 -75.98 12.33
CA ILE A 218 -67.34 -76.58 11.39
C ILE A 218 -67.23 -78.11 11.40
N ASP A 219 -66.01 -78.65 11.40
CA ASP A 219 -65.76 -80.09 11.41
C ASP A 219 -66.14 -80.73 12.77
N GLY A 220 -65.97 -80.01 13.88
CA GLY A 220 -66.37 -80.45 15.23
C GLY A 220 -67.86 -80.22 15.58
N GLN A 221 -68.58 -79.34 14.88
CA GLN A 221 -69.98 -78.98 15.16
C GLN A 221 -71.03 -79.95 14.59
N GLN A 222 -70.65 -81.07 13.97
CA GLN A 222 -71.63 -82.10 13.62
C GLN A 222 -72.37 -82.69 14.85
N GLN A 223 -71.98 -82.35 16.09
CA GLN A 223 -72.58 -82.91 17.31
C GLN A 223 -73.38 -81.97 18.23
N VAL A 224 -73.25 -80.63 18.20
CA VAL A 224 -74.02 -79.74 19.12
C VAL A 224 -74.35 -78.38 18.48
N GLY A 225 -75.64 -78.03 18.40
CA GLY A 225 -76.17 -76.88 17.66
C GLY A 225 -75.83 -75.50 18.22
N THR A 226 -74.82 -74.85 17.65
CA THR A 226 -74.44 -73.46 17.97
C THR A 226 -74.27 -72.61 16.70
N GLY A 227 -75.36 -72.21 16.05
CA GLY A 227 -75.33 -71.37 14.84
C GLY A 227 -74.88 -69.91 15.07
N VAL A 228 -74.91 -69.41 16.31
CA VAL A 228 -74.60 -68.01 16.66
C VAL A 228 -73.09 -67.72 16.68
N THR A 229 -72.25 -68.69 17.06
CA THR A 229 -70.79 -68.55 17.07
C THR A 229 -70.21 -68.40 15.65
N ARG A 230 -70.74 -69.17 14.69
CA ARG A 230 -70.32 -69.12 13.28
C ARG A 230 -70.50 -67.75 12.62
N SER A 231 -71.59 -67.03 12.94
CA SER A 231 -71.84 -65.69 12.40
C SER A 231 -70.94 -64.62 13.02
N LEU A 232 -70.57 -64.77 14.29
CA LEU A 232 -69.69 -63.83 15.00
C LEU A 232 -68.24 -63.95 14.51
N ASP A 233 -67.79 -65.19 14.26
CA ASP A 233 -66.43 -65.46 13.76
C ASP A 233 -66.23 -64.98 12.32
N LEU A 234 -67.24 -65.13 11.46
CA LEU A 234 -67.24 -64.57 10.10
C LEU A 234 -67.17 -63.04 10.10
N SER A 235 -67.89 -62.38 11.00
CA SER A 235 -67.85 -60.92 11.15
C SER A 235 -66.46 -60.43 11.62
N ARG A 236 -65.81 -61.16 12.53
CA ARG A 236 -64.43 -60.87 12.97
C ARG A 236 -63.42 -61.02 11.83
N ILE A 237 -63.53 -62.07 11.02
CA ILE A 237 -62.70 -62.29 9.84
C ILE A 237 -62.90 -61.17 8.80
N GLN A 238 -64.16 -60.76 8.57
CA GLN A 238 -64.44 -59.64 7.68
C GLN A 238 -63.83 -58.33 8.20
N GLN A 239 -63.92 -58.07 9.50
CA GLN A 239 -63.32 -56.88 10.11
C GLN A 239 -61.79 -56.88 10.02
N THR A 240 -61.13 -58.01 10.23
CA THR A 240 -59.66 -58.13 10.10
C THR A 240 -59.20 -57.96 8.65
N ILE A 241 -59.97 -58.47 7.68
CA ILE A 241 -59.71 -58.26 6.24
C ILE A 241 -59.86 -56.78 5.86
N LEU A 242 -60.96 -56.12 6.25
CA LEU A 242 -61.17 -54.69 5.96
C LEU A 242 -60.04 -53.84 6.56
N SER A 243 -59.65 -54.16 7.79
CA SER A 243 -58.56 -53.49 8.47
C SER A 243 -57.21 -53.72 7.77
N ALA A 244 -56.95 -54.92 7.23
CA ALA A 244 -55.75 -55.22 6.43
C ALA A 244 -55.77 -54.52 5.05
N GLU A 245 -56.94 -54.36 4.43
CA GLU A 245 -57.11 -53.60 3.18
C GLU A 245 -56.79 -52.11 3.38
N ASP A 246 -57.22 -51.53 4.49
CA ASP A 246 -56.90 -50.14 4.83
C ASP A 246 -55.40 -49.95 5.07
N GLU A 247 -54.72 -50.92 5.71
CA GLU A 247 -53.26 -50.89 5.83
C GLU A 247 -52.54 -51.05 4.49
N LEU A 248 -53.06 -51.87 3.57
CA LEU A 248 -52.52 -51.96 2.21
C LEU A 248 -52.68 -50.65 1.44
N ARG A 249 -53.79 -49.92 1.62
CA ARG A 249 -53.96 -48.57 1.06
C ARG A 249 -52.95 -47.60 1.68
N GLN A 250 -52.74 -47.66 2.99
CA GLN A 250 -51.74 -46.85 3.68
C GLN A 250 -50.33 -47.15 3.13
N LEU A 251 -49.94 -48.43 3.01
CA LEU A 251 -48.64 -48.84 2.47
C LEU A 251 -48.43 -48.36 1.02
N ARG A 252 -49.46 -48.43 0.16
CA ARG A 252 -49.40 -47.88 -1.20
C ARG A 252 -49.17 -46.37 -1.20
N SER A 253 -49.82 -45.64 -0.28
CA SER A 253 -49.62 -44.19 -0.16
C SER A 253 -48.21 -43.84 0.33
N LEU A 254 -47.65 -44.59 1.29
CA LEU A 254 -46.27 -44.43 1.76
C LEU A 254 -45.26 -44.74 0.65
N ASN A 255 -45.50 -45.78 -0.16
CA ASN A 255 -44.61 -46.12 -1.28
C ASN A 255 -44.63 -45.04 -2.38
N ALA A 256 -45.79 -44.47 -2.68
CA ALA A 256 -45.88 -43.33 -3.61
C ALA A 256 -45.14 -42.08 -3.08
N GLN A 257 -45.20 -41.83 -1.77
CA GLN A 257 -44.42 -40.76 -1.13
C GLN A 257 -42.91 -41.03 -1.21
N ALA A 258 -42.49 -42.28 -1.02
CA ALA A 258 -41.08 -42.69 -1.07
C ALA A 258 -40.48 -42.45 -2.46
N GLN A 259 -41.21 -42.85 -3.51
CA GLN A 259 -40.79 -42.61 -4.88
C GLN A 259 -40.66 -41.12 -5.21
N ARG A 260 -41.53 -40.27 -4.66
CA ARG A 260 -41.45 -38.81 -4.84
C ARG A 260 -40.23 -38.24 -4.13
N LEU A 261 -39.97 -38.63 -2.88
CA LEU A 261 -38.80 -38.19 -2.12
C LEU A 261 -37.49 -38.69 -2.75
N GLN A 262 -37.45 -39.93 -3.23
CA GLN A 262 -36.29 -40.49 -3.95
C GLN A 262 -35.99 -39.71 -5.23
N LYS A 263 -37.02 -39.35 -6.01
CA LYS A 263 -36.86 -38.50 -7.20
C LYS A 263 -36.35 -37.10 -6.83
N GLN A 264 -36.83 -36.53 -5.73
CA GLN A 264 -36.36 -35.23 -5.23
C GLN A 264 -34.90 -35.29 -4.76
N LEU A 265 -34.48 -36.37 -4.09
CA LEU A 265 -33.10 -36.58 -3.67
C LEU A 265 -32.15 -36.70 -4.87
N ILE A 266 -32.52 -37.50 -5.87
CA ILE A 266 -31.72 -37.65 -7.11
C ILE A 266 -31.61 -36.32 -7.85
N GLY A 267 -32.70 -35.54 -7.92
CA GLY A 267 -32.69 -34.22 -8.56
C GLY A 267 -31.96 -33.13 -7.77
N LYS A 268 -31.57 -33.39 -6.51
CA LYS A 268 -30.83 -32.46 -5.64
C LYS A 268 -29.36 -32.84 -5.48
N LEU A 269 -28.93 -33.96 -6.03
CA LEU A 269 -27.53 -34.34 -6.10
C LEU A 269 -26.81 -33.41 -7.10
N PRO A 270 -25.70 -32.75 -6.71
CA PRO A 270 -24.89 -31.98 -7.63
C PRO A 270 -24.19 -32.86 -8.67
#